data_AF-A0A928EFE9-F1
#
_entry.id   AF-A0A928EFE9-F1
#
_cell.length_a   1.000
_cell.length_b   1.000
_cell.length_c   1.000
_cell.angle_alpha   90.00
_cell.angle_beta   90.00
_cell.angle_gamma   90.00
#
_symmetry.space_group_name_H-M   'P 1'
#
loop_
_entity.id
_entity.type
_entity.pdbx_description
1 polymer ?
#
loop_
_entity_poly.entity_id
_entity_poly.type
_entity_poly.pdbx_seq_one_letter_code
_entity_poly.pdbx_strand_id
1 'polypeptide(L)'
;MDYSDASNQLKELLREAVQAGDVAEAALELAGAVHAEALLASLAAFNQAARIAQANSAQSGQKRFTKSGAELQPMPEQTGEVRVDFPLTAEQVAVLQTGKAPEDDFDRWHVEVDGMHLRYYRNATGYCFFDLEIEPSGDGYLAGNMIVNQHDKQYTETNMAVCAAQVKILLANTLGLDDEAYWDEMDAASDE
;
A
#
# COMPACT_ATOMS: atom_id res chain seq x y z
N MET A 1 10.81 -20.43 -7.47
CA MET A 1 10.09 -21.14 -8.54
C MET A 1 10.78 -20.72 -9.84
N ASP A 2 11.39 -21.65 -10.56
CA ASP A 2 12.18 -21.33 -11.76
C ASP A 2 11.21 -21.04 -12.93
N TYR A 3 11.18 -19.79 -13.39
CA TYR A 3 10.36 -19.32 -14.51
C TYR A 3 10.66 -20.08 -15.82
N SER A 4 11.80 -20.81 -15.90
CA SER A 4 12.14 -21.64 -17.04
C SER A 4 11.21 -22.86 -17.19
N ASP A 5 10.70 -23.42 -16.10
CA ASP A 5 9.84 -24.62 -16.13
C ASP A 5 8.43 -24.32 -16.64
N ALA A 6 7.84 -23.21 -16.18
CA ALA A 6 6.52 -22.77 -16.63
C ALA A 6 6.53 -22.37 -18.12
N SER A 7 7.62 -21.75 -18.59
CA SER A 7 7.79 -21.41 -20.02
C SER A 7 7.93 -22.67 -20.88
N ASN A 8 8.58 -23.72 -20.38
CA ASN A 8 8.75 -24.98 -21.10
C ASN A 8 7.45 -25.80 -21.14
N GLN A 9 6.68 -25.84 -20.04
CA GLN A 9 5.34 -26.45 -20.02
C GLN A 9 4.37 -25.74 -20.97
N LEU A 10 4.41 -24.41 -21.04
CA LEU A 10 3.57 -23.63 -21.95
C LEU A 10 3.91 -23.89 -23.43
N LYS A 11 5.21 -24.02 -23.74
CA LYS A 11 5.66 -24.36 -25.11
C LYS A 11 5.21 -25.74 -25.55
N GLU A 12 5.22 -26.72 -24.66
CA GLU A 12 4.83 -28.09 -25.00
C GLU A 12 3.30 -28.23 -25.16
N LEU A 13 2.52 -27.57 -24.29
CA LEU A 13 1.06 -27.50 -24.42
C LEU A 13 0.61 -26.77 -25.70
N LEU A 14 1.27 -25.67 -26.07
CA LEU A 14 1.02 -24.97 -27.33
C LEU A 14 1.36 -25.85 -28.55
N ARG A 15 2.41 -26.68 -28.44
CA ARG A 15 2.82 -27.61 -29.50
C ARG A 15 1.80 -28.72 -29.72
N GLU A 16 1.25 -29.27 -28.64
CA GLU A 16 0.18 -30.29 -28.68
C GLU A 16 -1.14 -29.71 -29.20
N ALA A 17 -1.52 -28.51 -28.76
CA ALA A 17 -2.73 -27.82 -29.23
C ALA A 17 -2.67 -27.46 -30.73
N VAL A 18 -1.49 -27.08 -31.24
CA VAL A 18 -1.26 -26.86 -32.67
C VAL A 18 -1.35 -28.16 -33.48
N GLN A 19 -0.94 -29.30 -32.93
CA GLN A 19 -1.11 -30.61 -33.57
C GLN A 19 -2.57 -31.09 -33.60
N ALA A 20 -3.39 -30.66 -32.64
CA ALA A 20 -4.81 -31.01 -32.55
C ALA A 20 -5.71 -30.18 -33.48
N GLY A 21 -5.21 -29.06 -34.04
CA GLY A 21 -5.93 -28.27 -35.05
C GLY A 21 -6.92 -27.24 -34.51
N ASP A 22 -6.99 -27.00 -33.20
CA ASP A 22 -7.95 -26.09 -32.57
C ASP A 22 -7.27 -25.07 -31.63
N VAL A 23 -6.39 -24.25 -32.22
CA VAL A 23 -5.49 -23.35 -31.49
C VAL A 23 -6.23 -22.17 -30.84
N ALA A 24 -7.40 -21.81 -31.36
CA ALA A 24 -8.17 -20.66 -30.89
C ALA A 24 -8.93 -20.94 -29.59
N GLU A 25 -9.53 -22.12 -29.45
CA GLU A 25 -10.30 -22.51 -28.25
C GLU A 25 -9.36 -22.80 -27.07
N ALA A 26 -8.24 -23.49 -27.31
CA ALA A 26 -7.21 -23.71 -26.29
C ALA A 26 -6.54 -22.40 -25.83
N ALA A 27 -6.30 -21.45 -26.74
CA ALA A 27 -5.77 -20.13 -26.38
C ALA A 27 -6.77 -19.28 -25.59
N LEU A 28 -8.08 -19.40 -25.87
CA LEU A 28 -9.13 -18.72 -25.11
C LEU A 28 -9.30 -19.33 -23.70
N GLU A 29 -9.25 -20.65 -23.57
CA GLU A 29 -9.27 -21.34 -22.28
C GLU A 29 -8.03 -21.02 -21.44
N LEU A 30 -6.82 -20.99 -22.04
CA LEU A 30 -5.60 -20.60 -21.33
C LEU A 30 -5.61 -19.12 -20.94
N ALA A 31 -6.02 -18.21 -21.84
CA ALA A 31 -6.11 -16.78 -21.51
C ALA A 31 -7.15 -16.51 -20.41
N GLY A 32 -8.26 -17.25 -20.43
CA GLY A 32 -9.29 -17.24 -19.40
C GLY A 32 -8.82 -17.85 -18.08
N ALA A 33 -8.05 -18.94 -18.11
CA ALA A 33 -7.51 -19.58 -16.91
C ALA A 33 -6.43 -18.73 -16.23
N VAL A 34 -5.52 -18.11 -17.00
CA VAL A 34 -4.48 -17.20 -16.47
C VAL A 34 -5.10 -15.93 -15.89
N HIS A 35 -6.14 -15.36 -16.53
CA HIS A 35 -6.90 -14.25 -15.96
C HIS A 35 -7.73 -14.67 -14.75
N ALA A 36 -8.28 -15.89 -14.74
CA ALA A 36 -9.04 -16.39 -13.60
C ALA A 36 -8.15 -16.65 -12.39
N GLU A 37 -6.93 -17.17 -12.57
CA GLU A 37 -5.96 -17.34 -11.49
C GLU A 37 -5.49 -15.99 -10.93
N ALA A 38 -5.20 -15.00 -11.79
CA ALA A 38 -4.89 -13.65 -11.33
C ALA A 38 -6.07 -13.02 -10.59
N LEU A 39 -7.30 -13.14 -11.12
CA LEU A 39 -8.51 -12.64 -10.47
C LEU A 39 -8.78 -13.38 -9.14
N LEU A 40 -8.56 -14.69 -9.07
CA LEU A 40 -8.70 -15.48 -7.85
C LEU A 40 -7.61 -15.15 -6.84
N ALA A 41 -6.38 -14.86 -7.27
CA ALA A 41 -5.30 -14.38 -6.41
C ALA A 41 -5.62 -12.99 -5.86
N SER A 42 -6.10 -12.07 -6.69
CA SER A 42 -6.57 -10.75 -6.25
C SER A 42 -7.78 -10.84 -5.32
N LEU A 43 -8.75 -11.72 -5.61
CA LEU A 43 -9.91 -11.98 -4.74
C LEU A 43 -9.51 -12.70 -3.44
N ALA A 44 -8.54 -13.59 -3.48
CA ALA A 44 -8.01 -14.27 -2.30
C ALA A 44 -7.23 -13.29 -1.41
N ALA A 45 -6.40 -12.44 -2.02
CA ALA A 45 -5.68 -11.39 -1.33
C ALA A 45 -6.62 -10.32 -0.78
N PHE A 46 -7.66 -9.93 -1.53
CA PHE A 46 -8.73 -9.06 -1.04
C PHE A 46 -9.50 -9.70 0.12
N ASN A 47 -9.85 -10.99 0.02
CA ASN A 47 -10.50 -11.71 1.12
C ASN A 47 -9.57 -11.91 2.33
N GLN A 48 -8.27 -12.05 2.11
CA GLN A 48 -7.28 -12.14 3.17
C GLN A 48 -7.09 -10.79 3.86
N ALA A 49 -6.98 -9.71 3.09
CA ALA A 49 -6.96 -8.33 3.60
C ALA A 49 -8.26 -8.00 4.35
N ALA A 50 -9.43 -8.40 3.82
CA ALA A 50 -10.72 -8.22 4.49
C ALA A 50 -10.81 -9.04 5.78
N ARG A 51 -10.23 -10.26 5.82
CA ARG A 51 -10.14 -11.07 7.04
C ARG A 51 -9.17 -10.48 8.06
N ILE A 52 -8.04 -9.93 7.63
CA ILE A 52 -7.07 -9.24 8.48
C ILE A 52 -7.71 -7.95 9.02
N ALA A 53 -8.40 -7.17 8.20
CA ALA A 53 -9.15 -5.99 8.63
C ALA A 53 -10.31 -6.34 9.58
N GLN A 54 -11.03 -7.45 9.36
CA GLN A 54 -12.03 -7.96 10.29
C GLN A 54 -11.41 -8.48 11.59
N ALA A 55 -10.25 -9.13 11.54
CA ALA A 55 -9.52 -9.58 12.72
C ALA A 55 -8.95 -8.40 13.52
N ASN A 56 -8.44 -7.37 12.84
CA ASN A 56 -7.89 -6.16 13.44
C ASN A 56 -9.00 -5.26 14.00
N SER A 57 -10.15 -5.14 13.32
CA SER A 57 -11.33 -4.44 13.87
C SER A 57 -11.94 -5.19 15.06
N ALA A 58 -11.89 -6.53 15.08
CA ALA A 58 -12.24 -7.32 16.26
C ALA A 58 -11.22 -7.18 17.41
N GLN A 59 -9.93 -6.92 17.11
CA GLN A 59 -8.90 -6.57 18.09
C GLN A 59 -8.92 -5.09 18.52
N SER A 60 -9.51 -4.18 17.73
CA SER A 60 -9.71 -2.77 18.10
C SER A 60 -10.63 -2.59 19.32
N GLY A 61 -11.36 -3.65 19.69
CA GLY A 61 -12.10 -3.75 20.95
C GLY A 61 -11.24 -4.00 22.20
N GLN A 62 -9.92 -4.18 22.09
CA GLN A 62 -9.04 -4.42 23.22
C GLN A 62 -8.00 -3.30 23.39
N LYS A 63 -8.43 -2.25 24.08
CA LYS A 63 -7.59 -1.24 24.76
C LYS A 63 -6.27 -1.83 25.25
N ARG A 64 -5.15 -1.40 24.66
CA ARG A 64 -3.87 -1.21 25.34
C ARG A 64 -2.98 -0.27 24.51
N PHE A 65 -3.13 1.02 24.76
CA PHE A 65 -1.98 1.92 24.67
C PHE A 65 -1.70 2.43 26.08
N THR A 66 -0.50 2.16 26.56
CA THR A 66 0.08 2.94 27.66
C THR A 66 0.04 4.39 27.23
N LYS A 67 -0.39 5.25 28.15
CA LYS A 67 -0.78 6.63 27.90
C LYS A 67 0.43 7.49 27.51
N SER A 68 0.89 7.41 26.26
CA SER A 68 1.89 8.29 25.65
C SER A 68 1.46 8.56 24.21
N GLY A 69 0.88 9.73 23.98
CA GLY A 69 0.30 10.14 22.69
C GLY A 69 -0.95 11.00 22.88
N ALA A 70 -1.15 11.99 22.02
CA ALA A 70 -2.38 12.77 21.99
C ALA A 70 -3.55 11.94 21.44
N GLU A 71 -4.78 12.37 21.70
CA GLU A 71 -5.98 11.77 21.11
C GLU A 71 -5.96 11.95 19.59
N LEU A 72 -6.17 10.85 18.84
CA LEU A 72 -6.18 10.88 17.38
C LEU A 72 -7.38 11.68 16.88
N GLN A 73 -7.11 12.59 15.95
CA GLN A 73 -8.09 13.45 15.33
C GLN A 73 -8.28 13.03 13.88
N PRO A 74 -9.53 13.05 13.37
CA PRO A 74 -9.79 12.69 11.98
C PRO A 74 -9.08 13.64 11.02
N MET A 75 -8.93 13.21 9.76
CA MET A 75 -8.54 14.10 8.66
C MET A 75 -9.48 15.32 8.63
N PRO A 76 -8.96 16.56 8.60
CA PRO A 76 -9.80 17.76 8.56
C PRO A 76 -10.51 17.92 7.21
N GLU A 77 -11.44 18.88 7.13
CA GLU A 77 -12.14 19.21 5.87
C GLU A 77 -11.23 19.91 4.85
N GLN A 78 -10.24 20.67 5.32
CA GLN A 78 -9.28 21.35 4.44
C GLN A 78 -8.16 20.37 4.06
N THR A 79 -8.21 19.87 2.83
CA THR A 79 -7.31 18.85 2.31
C THR A 79 -6.77 19.18 0.92
N GLY A 80 -5.67 18.53 0.56
CA GLY A 80 -5.17 18.41 -0.81
C GLY A 80 -5.12 16.94 -1.24
N GLU A 81 -5.01 16.70 -2.53
CA GLU A 81 -4.83 15.37 -3.11
C GLU A 81 -3.54 15.33 -3.91
N VAL A 82 -2.79 14.24 -3.77
CA VAL A 82 -1.54 14.02 -4.51
C VAL A 82 -1.34 12.55 -4.83
N ARG A 83 -0.65 12.29 -5.93
CA ARG A 83 -0.26 10.94 -6.35
C ARG A 83 1.13 10.60 -5.82
N VAL A 84 1.28 9.41 -5.25
CA VAL A 84 2.54 8.93 -4.67
C VAL A 84 3.27 7.97 -5.62
N ASP A 85 2.52 7.09 -6.29
CA ASP A 85 3.03 6.09 -7.24
C ASP A 85 4.14 5.19 -6.66
N PHE A 86 3.87 4.53 -5.54
CA PHE A 86 4.81 3.59 -4.91
C PHE A 86 4.36 2.13 -5.13
N PRO A 87 5.06 1.33 -5.96
CA PRO A 87 4.69 -0.06 -6.21
C PRO A 87 4.96 -0.93 -4.98
N LEU A 88 4.04 -1.85 -4.71
CA LEU A 88 4.06 -2.73 -3.55
C LEU A 88 3.81 -4.19 -3.95
N THR A 89 4.54 -5.12 -3.32
CA THR A 89 4.22 -6.55 -3.37
C THR A 89 3.15 -6.89 -2.33
N ALA A 90 2.51 -8.06 -2.47
CA ALA A 90 1.57 -8.55 -1.47
C ALA A 90 2.21 -8.72 -0.08
N GLU A 91 3.50 -9.11 -0.02
CA GLU A 91 4.25 -9.24 1.24
C GLU A 91 4.46 -7.87 1.91
N GLN A 92 4.79 -6.84 1.11
CA GLN A 92 4.95 -5.48 1.61
C GLN A 92 3.62 -4.90 2.11
N VAL A 93 2.51 -5.14 1.40
CA VAL A 93 1.17 -4.76 1.88
C VAL A 93 0.85 -5.45 3.20
N ALA A 94 1.18 -6.73 3.36
CA ALA A 94 0.95 -7.45 4.62
C ALA A 94 1.75 -6.84 5.79
N VAL A 95 2.98 -6.37 5.56
CA VAL A 95 3.76 -5.63 6.56
C VAL A 95 3.09 -4.29 6.89
N LEU A 96 2.69 -3.51 5.88
CA LEU A 96 2.03 -2.22 6.10
C LEU A 96 0.70 -2.36 6.84
N GLN A 97 -0.02 -3.47 6.62
CA GLN A 97 -1.29 -3.76 7.28
C GLN A 97 -1.17 -4.08 8.77
N THR A 98 0.03 -4.26 9.32
CA THR A 98 0.19 -4.34 10.77
C THR A 98 0.08 -2.98 11.45
N GLY A 99 0.16 -1.88 10.70
CA GLY A 99 0.23 -0.53 11.23
C GLY A 99 1.51 -0.30 12.05
N LYS A 100 1.60 0.88 12.67
CA LYS A 100 2.71 1.21 13.57
C LYS A 100 2.21 2.04 14.73
N ALA A 101 2.32 1.49 15.95
CA ALA A 101 2.18 2.27 17.16
C ALA A 101 3.53 2.92 17.52
N PRO A 102 3.55 4.15 18.07
CA PRO A 102 4.74 4.72 18.66
C PRO A 102 5.24 3.82 19.80
N GLU A 103 6.52 3.50 19.80
CA GLU A 103 7.18 2.75 20.87
C GLU A 103 7.67 3.67 22.00
N ASP A 104 7.96 4.94 21.67
CA ASP A 104 8.35 5.98 22.64
C ASP A 104 7.81 7.39 22.29
N ASP A 105 8.13 8.36 23.14
CA ASP A 105 7.72 9.77 22.99
C ASP A 105 8.46 10.49 21.83
N PHE A 106 9.54 9.92 21.31
CA PHE A 106 10.30 10.46 20.18
C PHE A 106 9.82 9.91 18.84
N ASP A 107 9.07 8.81 18.84
CA ASP A 107 8.40 8.31 17.66
C ASP A 107 7.42 9.36 17.14
N ARG A 108 7.75 9.81 15.93
CA ARG A 108 7.08 10.93 15.28
C ARG A 108 5.73 10.54 14.71
N TRP A 109 5.53 9.27 14.40
CA TRP A 109 4.42 8.79 13.57
C TRP A 109 3.69 7.62 14.23
N HIS A 110 2.37 7.71 14.22
CA HIS A 110 1.44 6.61 14.48
C HIS A 110 0.72 6.29 13.16
N VAL A 111 0.57 5.01 12.82
CA VAL A 111 -0.08 4.57 11.58
C VAL A 111 -1.23 3.64 11.91
N GLU A 112 -2.45 4.08 11.60
CA GLU A 112 -3.64 3.22 11.63
C GLU A 112 -3.93 2.66 10.24
N VAL A 113 -4.50 1.46 10.22
CA VAL A 113 -4.88 0.75 8.99
C VAL A 113 -6.39 0.52 9.00
N ASP A 114 -7.06 0.96 7.95
CA ASP A 114 -8.49 0.76 7.74
C ASP A 114 -8.72 0.20 6.33
N GLY A 115 -8.83 -1.13 6.22
CA GLY A 115 -8.88 -1.82 4.93
C GLY A 115 -7.60 -1.62 4.12
N MET A 116 -7.68 -0.82 3.05
CA MET A 116 -6.56 -0.47 2.19
C MET A 116 -6.08 0.98 2.37
N HIS A 117 -6.53 1.64 3.44
CA HIS A 117 -6.07 2.97 3.81
C HIS A 117 -5.02 2.90 4.91
N LEU A 118 -3.91 3.61 4.72
CA LEU A 118 -2.91 3.89 5.74
C LEU A 118 -3.04 5.34 6.19
N ARG A 119 -3.45 5.56 7.44
CA ARG A 119 -3.57 6.90 8.03
C ARG A 119 -2.37 7.20 8.92
N TYR A 120 -1.63 8.23 8.55
CA TYR A 120 -0.44 8.68 9.28
C TYR A 120 -0.79 9.85 10.19
N TYR A 121 -0.57 9.65 11.48
CA TYR A 121 -0.82 10.63 12.52
C TYR A 121 0.49 11.08 13.16
N ARG A 122 0.54 12.36 13.51
CA ARG A 122 1.63 12.88 14.33
C ARG A 122 1.40 12.51 15.80
N ASN A 123 2.30 11.73 16.39
CA ASN A 123 2.12 11.22 17.76
C ASN A 123 1.87 12.32 18.82
N ALA A 124 2.63 13.42 18.73
CA ALA A 124 2.57 14.52 19.70
C ALA A 124 1.25 15.32 19.68
N THR A 125 0.59 15.43 18.53
CA THR A 125 -0.63 16.26 18.37
C THR A 125 -1.89 15.45 18.10
N GLY A 126 -1.75 14.21 17.62
CA GLY A 126 -2.84 13.34 17.20
C GLY A 126 -3.44 13.73 15.84
N TYR A 127 -2.89 14.74 15.16
CA TYR A 127 -3.40 15.17 13.85
C TYR A 127 -3.08 14.13 12.77
N CYS A 128 -4.09 13.78 11.97
CA CYS A 128 -3.91 13.02 10.74
C CYS A 128 -3.29 13.91 9.68
N PHE A 129 -2.10 13.55 9.17
CA PHE A 129 -1.40 14.33 8.14
C PHE A 129 -1.65 13.74 6.76
N PHE A 130 -1.69 12.41 6.65
CA PHE A 130 -1.84 11.70 5.38
C PHE A 130 -2.85 10.55 5.51
N ASP A 131 -3.72 10.40 4.52
CA ASP A 131 -4.53 9.20 4.29
C ASP A 131 -4.16 8.66 2.91
N LEU A 132 -3.45 7.54 2.88
CA LEU A 132 -2.89 6.92 1.69
C LEU A 132 -3.70 5.69 1.30
N GLU A 133 -4.19 5.66 0.08
CA GLU A 133 -4.91 4.52 -0.49
C GLU A 133 -3.94 3.56 -1.20
N ILE A 134 -4.10 2.27 -0.91
CA ILE A 134 -3.43 1.17 -1.60
C ILE A 134 -4.44 0.47 -2.51
N GLU A 135 -4.16 0.42 -3.80
CA GLU A 135 -5.03 -0.25 -4.78
C GLU A 135 -4.33 -1.44 -5.43
N PRO A 136 -5.06 -2.52 -5.79
CA PRO A 136 -4.50 -3.58 -6.63
C PRO A 136 -4.02 -3.04 -7.97
N SER A 137 -2.83 -3.45 -8.41
CA SER A 137 -2.25 -3.03 -9.69
C SER A 137 -1.43 -4.16 -10.31
N GLY A 138 -1.94 -4.72 -11.41
CA GLY A 138 -1.34 -5.90 -12.06
C GLY A 138 -1.23 -7.08 -11.09
N ASP A 139 -0.02 -7.64 -10.98
CA ASP A 139 0.29 -8.75 -10.06
C ASP A 139 0.62 -8.29 -8.63
N GLY A 140 0.52 -6.98 -8.35
CA GLY A 140 0.87 -6.38 -7.06
C GLY A 140 -0.12 -5.31 -6.64
N TYR A 141 0.39 -4.31 -5.95
CA TYR A 141 -0.35 -3.19 -5.42
C TYR A 141 0.36 -1.88 -5.73
N LEU A 142 -0.38 -0.79 -5.65
CA LEU A 142 0.14 0.56 -5.79
C LEU A 142 -0.37 1.40 -4.63
N ALA A 143 0.54 2.02 -3.88
CA ALA A 143 0.16 3.15 -3.05
C ALA A 143 0.05 4.38 -3.96
N GLY A 144 -1.20 4.70 -4.31
CA GLY A 144 -1.51 5.56 -5.44
C GLY A 144 -1.92 6.95 -5.01
N ASN A 145 -3.17 7.07 -4.55
CA ASN A 145 -3.78 8.34 -4.18
C ASN A 145 -3.59 8.65 -2.70
N MET A 146 -3.29 9.90 -2.38
CA MET A 146 -3.11 10.35 -1.01
C MET A 146 -3.88 11.65 -0.76
N ILE A 147 -4.65 11.66 0.32
CA ILE A 147 -5.24 12.87 0.89
C ILE A 147 -4.25 13.45 1.91
N VAL A 148 -3.98 14.75 1.79
CA VAL A 148 -3.04 15.49 2.61
C VAL A 148 -3.80 16.53 3.43
N ASN A 149 -3.51 16.60 4.73
CA ASN A 149 -4.01 17.67 5.60
C ASN A 149 -3.51 19.02 5.08
N GLN A 150 -4.40 20.00 4.86
CA GLN A 150 -4.01 21.36 4.49
C GLN A 150 -4.48 22.40 5.49
N HIS A 151 -4.92 21.98 6.68
CA HIS A 151 -5.28 22.91 7.73
C HIS A 151 -4.02 23.57 8.29
N ASP A 152 -3.86 24.86 7.99
CA ASP A 152 -2.73 25.74 8.34
C ASP A 152 -2.23 25.67 9.80
N LYS A 153 -3.12 25.50 10.77
CA LYS A 153 -2.80 25.38 12.21
C LYS A 153 -2.33 23.98 12.62
N GLN A 154 -2.57 22.98 11.78
CA GLN A 154 -2.24 21.57 12.06
C GLN A 154 -1.00 21.12 11.28
N TYR A 155 -0.91 21.49 10.01
CA TYR A 155 0.18 21.13 9.12
C TYR A 155 0.45 22.29 8.14
N THR A 156 1.71 22.70 8.06
CA THR A 156 2.12 23.92 7.35
C THR A 156 2.73 23.63 5.98
N GLU A 157 3.01 22.36 5.66
CA GLU A 157 3.52 22.01 4.34
C GLU A 157 2.41 22.18 3.30
N THR A 158 2.73 22.87 2.22
CA THR A 158 1.79 23.17 1.13
C THR A 158 2.28 22.66 -0.22
N ASN A 159 3.56 22.30 -0.31
CA ASN A 159 4.13 21.66 -1.48
C ASN A 159 3.76 20.17 -1.48
N MET A 160 2.85 19.80 -2.38
CA MET A 160 2.36 18.43 -2.47
C MET A 160 3.44 17.43 -2.92
N ALA A 161 4.47 17.86 -3.65
CA ALA A 161 5.59 17.00 -4.01
C ALA A 161 6.45 16.65 -2.77
N VAL A 162 6.66 17.61 -1.88
CA VAL A 162 7.30 17.37 -0.57
C VAL A 162 6.48 16.38 0.25
N CYS A 163 5.15 16.54 0.30
CA CYS A 163 4.26 15.60 0.98
C CYS A 163 4.34 14.17 0.41
N ALA A 164 4.34 14.04 -0.92
CA ALA A 164 4.45 12.75 -1.59
C ALA A 164 5.80 12.07 -1.27
N ALA A 165 6.92 12.78 -1.39
CA ALA A 165 8.25 12.27 -1.07
C ALA A 165 8.36 11.86 0.41
N GLN A 166 7.79 12.66 1.32
CA GLN A 166 7.73 12.35 2.75
C GLN A 166 7.03 11.02 3.02
N VAL A 167 5.91 10.71 2.35
CA VAL A 167 5.23 9.42 2.54
C VAL A 167 6.01 8.26 1.93
N LYS A 168 6.71 8.44 0.80
CA LYS A 168 7.61 7.41 0.27
C LYS A 168 8.72 7.04 1.25
N ILE A 169 9.31 8.03 1.92
CA ILE A 169 10.29 7.81 3.02
C ILE A 169 9.65 6.98 4.14
N LEU A 170 8.41 7.27 4.55
CA LEU A 170 7.72 6.52 5.61
C LEU A 170 7.42 5.07 5.19
N LEU A 171 7.03 4.85 3.94
CA LEU A 171 6.84 3.51 3.38
C LEU A 171 8.15 2.74 3.34
N ALA A 172 9.21 3.33 2.79
CA ALA A 172 10.53 2.71 2.68
C ALA A 172 11.08 2.30 4.05
N ASN A 173 11.02 3.20 5.03
CA ASN A 173 11.44 2.92 6.41
C ASN A 173 10.65 1.79 7.06
N THR A 174 9.32 1.76 6.87
CA THR A 174 8.48 0.67 7.40
C THR A 174 8.82 -0.68 6.77
N LEU A 175 9.17 -0.67 5.48
CA LEU A 175 9.49 -1.86 4.70
C LEU A 175 10.95 -2.28 4.78
N GLY A 176 11.81 -1.51 5.45
CA GLY A 176 13.26 -1.74 5.50
C GLY A 176 13.94 -1.60 4.13
N LEU A 177 13.39 -0.74 3.27
CA LEU A 177 13.95 -0.40 1.96
C LEU A 177 14.89 0.80 2.07
N ASP A 178 15.75 0.96 1.07
CA ASP A 178 16.56 2.16 0.90
C ASP A 178 15.66 3.38 0.61
N ASP A 179 15.89 4.48 1.33
CA ASP A 179 15.07 5.70 1.27
C ASP A 179 15.85 6.93 0.76
N GLU A 180 17.14 6.80 0.45
CA GLU A 180 18.01 7.92 0.01
C GLU A 180 17.42 8.65 -1.22
N ALA A 181 16.93 7.89 -2.21
CA ALA A 181 16.31 8.48 -3.40
C ALA A 181 15.08 9.35 -3.09
N TYR A 182 14.31 9.02 -2.05
CA TYR A 182 13.13 9.79 -1.66
C TYR A 182 13.48 11.03 -0.84
N TRP A 183 14.60 11.00 -0.12
CA TRP A 183 15.18 12.19 0.49
C TRP A 183 15.65 13.18 -0.59
N ASP A 184 16.33 12.69 -1.64
CA ASP A 184 16.73 13.52 -2.78
C ASP A 184 15.51 14.12 -3.52
N GLU A 185 14.44 13.34 -3.73
CA GLU A 185 13.17 13.85 -4.28
C GLU A 185 12.57 14.96 -3.42
N MET A 186 12.60 14.81 -2.09
CA MET A 186 12.07 15.78 -1.14
C MET A 186 12.87 17.07 -1.12
N ASP A 187 14.20 16.97 -1.13
CA ASP A 187 15.11 18.12 -1.18
C ASP A 187 14.91 18.90 -2.49
N ALA A 188 14.85 18.19 -3.63
CA ALA A 188 14.58 18.81 -4.92
C ALA A 188 13.22 19.53 -4.98
N ALA A 189 12.19 18.94 -4.38
CA ALA A 189 10.86 19.56 -4.30
C ALA A 189 10.83 20.77 -3.36
N SER A 190 11.67 20.81 -2.33
CA SER A 190 11.72 21.91 -1.36
C SER A 190 12.40 23.17 -1.90
N ASP A 191 13.20 23.03 -2.95
CA ASP A 191 13.93 24.12 -3.62
C ASP A 191 13.09 24.85 -4.70
N GLU A 192 11.88 24.39 -5.01
CA GLU A 192 10.93 24.99 -5.96
C GLU A 192 9.98 26.02 -5.33
#